data_AF-A0A2V7PXH7-F1
#
_entry.id   AF-A0A2V7PXH7-F1
#
_cell.length_a   1.000
_cell.length_b   1.000
_cell.length_c   1.000
_cell.angle_alpha   90.00
_cell.angle_beta   90.00
_cell.angle_gamma   90.00
#
_symmetry.space_group_name_H-M   'P 1'
#
loop_
_entity.id
_entity.type
_entity.pdbx_description
1 polymer ?
#
loop_
_entity_poly.entity_id
_entity_poly.type
_entity_poly.pdbx_seq_one_letter_code
_entity_poly.pdbx_strand_id
1 'polypeptide(L)'
;MGGLAAITVALTRLLSGRAALLHVGAMLGTIMAANVVFTIVPSQRELVASVAEGRGGDPRVSARAKRVSIHNNYFTFPVLALMVSGHFPALYAHPESWLVVFALTGTGVAVRHLLNIRFTFAAWRPVLAGTLTASVLVLYGLLR
;
A
#
# COMPACT_ATOMS: atom_id res chain seq x y z
N MET A 1 -13.08 -2.00 0.34
CA MET A 1 -12.55 -1.41 -0.91
C MET A 1 -13.58 -0.59 -1.67
N GLY A 2 -14.86 -1.02 -1.75
CA GLY A 2 -15.91 -0.26 -2.48
C GLY A 2 -16.12 1.20 -2.03
N GLY A 3 -16.09 1.49 -0.72
CA GLY A 3 -16.23 2.86 -0.22
C GLY A 3 -15.07 3.79 -0.63
N LEU A 4 -13.83 3.29 -0.65
CA LEU A 4 -12.67 4.08 -1.03
C LEU A 4 -12.67 4.36 -2.54
N ALA A 5 -13.12 3.40 -3.36
CA ALA A 5 -13.31 3.59 -4.80
C ALA A 5 -14.38 4.66 -5.10
N ALA A 6 -15.51 4.63 -4.39
CA ALA A 6 -16.56 5.65 -4.54
C ALA A 6 -16.06 7.06 -4.17
N ILE A 7 -15.30 7.17 -3.08
CA ILE A 7 -14.71 8.46 -2.66
C ILE A 7 -13.67 8.95 -3.66
N THR A 8 -12.81 8.07 -4.19
CA THR A 8 -11.86 8.43 -5.25
C THR A 8 -12.58 8.97 -6.48
N VAL A 9 -13.65 8.33 -6.93
CA VAL A 9 -14.45 8.79 -8.09
C VAL A 9 -15.14 10.12 -7.82
N ALA A 10 -15.66 10.33 -6.60
CA ALA A 10 -16.24 11.61 -6.22
C ALA A 10 -15.19 12.73 -6.20
N LEU A 11 -14.02 12.49 -5.60
CA LEU A 11 -12.95 13.47 -5.49
C LEU A 11 -12.36 13.85 -6.85
N THR A 12 -12.19 12.90 -7.77
CA THR A 12 -11.69 13.21 -9.13
C THR A 12 -12.68 14.01 -9.98
N ARG A 13 -13.97 14.01 -9.62
CA ARG A 13 -14.99 14.85 -10.28
C ARG A 13 -15.13 16.24 -9.65
N LEU A 14 -14.80 16.37 -8.37
CA LEU A 14 -15.00 17.60 -7.60
C LEU A 14 -13.72 18.45 -7.45
N LEU A 15 -12.55 17.83 -7.58
CA LEU A 15 -11.24 18.47 -7.37
C LEU A 15 -10.35 18.35 -8.61
N SER A 16 -9.30 19.16 -8.67
CA SER A 16 -8.23 18.96 -9.64
C SER A 16 -7.57 17.58 -9.44
N GLY A 17 -7.05 16.97 -10.52
CA GLY A 17 -6.45 15.64 -10.45
C GLY A 17 -5.38 15.50 -9.37
N ARG A 18 -4.52 16.51 -9.21
CA ARG A 18 -3.52 16.58 -8.13
C ARG A 18 -4.16 16.58 -6.73
N ALA A 19 -5.20 17.39 -6.52
CA ALA A 19 -5.87 17.47 -5.22
C ALA A 19 -6.60 16.16 -4.91
N ALA A 20 -7.27 15.54 -5.88
CA ALA A 20 -7.93 14.26 -5.69
C ALA A 20 -6.96 13.15 -5.26
N LEU A 21 -5.80 13.00 -5.93
CA LEU A 21 -4.80 12.00 -5.59
C LEU A 21 -4.22 12.20 -4.18
N LEU A 22 -3.93 13.45 -3.80
CA LEU A 22 -3.45 13.78 -2.45
C LEU A 22 -4.46 13.42 -1.35
N HIS A 23 -5.76 13.68 -1.58
CA HIS A 23 -6.80 13.33 -0.60
C HIS A 23 -6.94 11.82 -0.46
N VAL A 24 -6.93 11.06 -1.57
CA VAL A 24 -6.98 9.59 -1.51
C VAL A 24 -5.75 9.03 -0.81
N GLY A 25 -4.55 9.57 -1.10
CA GLY A 25 -3.32 9.21 -0.41
C GLY A 25 -3.38 9.50 1.09
N ALA A 26 -3.90 10.68 1.47
CA ALA A 26 -4.09 11.06 2.87
C ALA A 26 -5.06 10.12 3.58
N MET A 27 -6.21 9.78 2.97
CA MET A 27 -7.17 8.84 3.56
C MET A 27 -6.55 7.45 3.80
N LEU A 28 -5.80 6.93 2.82
CA LEU A 28 -5.08 5.66 2.98
C LEU A 28 -4.05 5.75 4.11
N GLY A 29 -3.30 6.85 4.18
CA GLY A 29 -2.36 7.13 5.27
C GLY A 29 -3.04 7.20 6.64
N THR A 30 -4.20 7.83 6.74
CA THR A 30 -5.01 7.88 7.98
C THR A 30 -5.47 6.48 8.39
N ILE A 31 -5.95 5.65 7.45
CA ILE A 31 -6.31 4.25 7.72
C ILE A 31 -5.09 3.47 8.22
N MET A 32 -3.92 3.67 7.61
CA MET A 32 -2.67 3.04 8.05
C MET A 32 -2.31 3.44 9.48
N ALA A 33 -2.39 4.73 9.81
CA ALA A 33 -2.12 5.24 11.15
C ALA A 33 -3.13 4.69 12.17
N ALA A 34 -4.42 4.63 11.84
CA ALA A 34 -5.45 4.05 12.68
C ALA A 34 -5.18 2.56 12.97
N ASN A 35 -4.80 1.77 11.96
CA ASN A 35 -4.39 0.37 12.15
C ASN A 35 -3.22 0.24 13.13
N VAL A 36 -2.25 1.16 13.09
CA VAL A 36 -1.10 1.19 14.00
C VAL A 36 -1.55 1.50 15.44
N VAL A 37 -2.26 2.62 15.62
CA VAL A 37 -2.64 3.14 16.94
C VAL A 37 -3.62 2.22 17.65
N PHE A 38 -4.65 1.73 16.95
CA PHE A 38 -5.74 0.99 17.59
C PHE A 38 -5.55 -0.53 17.59
N THR A 39 -4.66 -1.09 16.77
CA THR A 39 -4.49 -2.55 16.68
C THR A 39 -3.04 -2.99 16.87
N ILE A 40 -2.07 -2.45 16.12
CA ILE A 40 -0.70 -2.98 16.13
C ILE A 40 0.00 -2.67 17.46
N VAL A 41 0.03 -1.40 17.88
CA VAL A 41 0.73 -0.99 19.12
C VAL A 41 0.13 -1.65 20.37
N PRO A 42 -1.20 -1.67 20.59
CA PRO A 42 -1.78 -2.36 21.74
C PRO A 42 -1.45 -3.87 21.76
N SER A 43 -1.56 -4.54 20.60
CA SER A 43 -1.27 -5.97 20.50
C SER A 43 0.21 -6.28 20.77
N GLN A 44 1.13 -5.41 20.34
CA GLN A 44 2.55 -5.55 20.64
C GLN A 44 2.84 -5.37 22.13
N ARG A 45 2.23 -4.38 22.78
CA ARG A 45 2.38 -4.15 24.23
C ARG A 45 1.90 -5.36 25.04
N GLU A 46 0.75 -5.93 24.68
CA GLU A 46 0.17 -7.12 25.31
C GLU A 46 1.08 -8.36 25.18
N LEU A 47 1.63 -8.60 23.98
CA LEU A 47 2.54 -9.71 23.74
C LEU A 47 3.85 -9.58 24.53
N VAL A 48 4.43 -8.37 24.59
CA VAL A 48 5.64 -8.09 25.37
C VAL A 48 5.38 -8.29 26.87
N ALA A 49 4.24 -7.80 27.38
CA ALA A 49 3.86 -7.98 28.78
C ALA A 49 3.68 -9.46 29.13
N SER A 50 2.98 -10.22 28.29
CA SER A 50 2.75 -11.66 28.50
C SER A 50 4.07 -12.43 28.63
N VAL A 51 5.01 -12.19 27.71
CA VAL A 51 6.33 -12.82 27.71
C VAL A 51 7.14 -12.41 28.95
N ALA A 52 7.09 -11.13 29.35
CA ALA A 52 7.77 -10.64 30.54
C ALA A 52 7.23 -11.27 31.84
N GLU A 53 5.94 -11.61 31.88
CA GLU A 53 5.28 -12.29 33.00
C GLU A 53 5.44 -13.82 32.97
N GLY A 54 6.20 -14.37 32.02
CA GLY A 54 6.36 -15.82 31.84
C GLY A 54 5.11 -16.52 31.31
N ARG A 55 4.09 -15.77 30.88
CA ARG A 55 2.89 -16.31 30.23
C ARG A 55 3.16 -16.42 28.73
N GLY A 56 2.89 -17.59 28.13
CA GLY A 56 2.93 -17.71 26.66
C GLY A 56 1.94 -16.73 26.03
N GLY A 57 2.39 -15.85 25.13
CA GLY A 57 1.53 -14.84 24.51
C GLY A 57 0.40 -15.46 23.67
N ASP A 58 -0.79 -14.88 23.72
CA ASP A 58 -1.96 -15.37 22.96
C ASP A 58 -1.70 -15.30 21.44
N PRO A 59 -1.70 -16.44 20.72
CA PRO A 59 -1.53 -16.46 19.28
C PRO A 59 -2.56 -15.61 18.52
N ARG A 60 -3.77 -15.44 19.05
CA ARG A 60 -4.85 -14.66 18.42
C ARG A 60 -4.50 -13.17 18.34
N VAL A 61 -3.84 -12.63 19.36
CA VAL A 61 -3.38 -11.24 19.42
C VAL A 61 -2.35 -10.97 18.33
N SER A 62 -1.36 -11.86 18.20
CA SER A 62 -0.33 -11.77 17.15
C SER A 62 -0.92 -11.92 15.74
N ALA A 63 -1.89 -12.83 15.55
CA ALA A 63 -2.55 -13.04 14.27
C ALA A 63 -3.36 -11.81 13.82
N ARG A 64 -4.11 -11.18 14.74
CA ARG A 64 -4.86 -9.94 14.47
C ARG A 64 -3.92 -8.81 14.05
N ALA A 65 -2.85 -8.58 14.82
CA ALA A 65 -1.86 -7.54 14.51
C ALA A 65 -1.14 -7.79 13.18
N LYS A 66 -0.80 -9.05 12.89
CA LYS A 66 -0.20 -9.46 11.61
C LYS A 66 -1.13 -9.16 10.44
N ARG A 67 -2.42 -9.46 10.57
CA ARG A 67 -3.41 -9.21 9.49
C ARG A 67 -3.46 -7.74 9.10
N VAL A 68 -3.58 -6.82 10.07
CA VAL A 68 -3.65 -5.38 9.78
C VAL A 68 -2.29 -4.81 9.34
N SER A 69 -1.18 -5.34 9.83
CA SER A 69 0.16 -4.98 9.36
C SER A 69 0.36 -5.38 7.90
N ILE A 70 -0.13 -6.55 7.49
CA ILE A 70 -0.14 -6.97 6.08
C ILE A 70 -1.01 -6.03 5.23
N HIS A 71 -2.18 -5.60 5.72
CA HIS A 71 -2.99 -4.59 5.03
C HIS A 71 -2.24 -3.27 4.86
N ASN A 72 -1.56 -2.76 5.90
CA ASN A 72 -0.72 -1.57 5.79
C ASN A 72 0.44 -1.74 4.80
N ASN A 73 1.05 -2.94 4.75
CA ASN A 73 2.10 -3.24 3.77
C ASN A 73 1.59 -3.09 2.32
N TYR A 74 0.36 -3.49 2.03
CA TYR A 74 -0.22 -3.27 0.69
C TYR A 74 -0.42 -1.79 0.35
N PHE A 75 -0.68 -0.94 1.36
CA PHE A 75 -0.92 0.49 1.15
C PHE A 75 0.35 1.33 1.03
N THR A 76 1.51 0.81 1.46
CA THR A 76 2.76 1.60 1.50
C THR A 76 3.11 2.22 0.14
N PHE A 77 3.19 1.43 -0.93
CA PHE A 77 3.54 1.96 -2.26
C PHE A 77 2.42 2.77 -2.91
N PRO A 78 1.13 2.38 -2.84
CA PRO A 78 0.02 3.24 -3.24
C PRO A 78 0.05 4.63 -2.60
N VAL A 79 0.23 4.71 -1.28
CA VAL A 79 0.30 5.98 -0.56
C VAL A 79 1.47 6.82 -1.05
N LEU A 80 2.66 6.23 -1.19
CA LEU A 80 3.82 6.93 -1.72
C LEU A 80 3.58 7.45 -3.14
N ALA A 81 3.07 6.61 -4.04
CA ALA A 81 2.79 7.00 -5.42
C ALA A 81 1.78 8.16 -5.48
N LEU A 82 0.69 8.08 -4.71
CA LEU A 82 -0.35 9.11 -4.68
C LEU A 82 0.16 10.44 -4.10
N MET A 83 0.87 10.40 -2.97
CA MET A 83 1.31 11.62 -2.28
C MET A 83 2.49 12.30 -3.00
N VAL A 84 3.38 11.51 -3.60
CA VAL A 84 4.56 12.02 -4.31
C VAL A 84 4.23 12.43 -5.74
N SER A 85 3.15 11.91 -6.34
CA SER A 85 2.73 12.24 -7.72
C SER A 85 2.71 13.76 -7.99
N GLY A 86 2.22 14.56 -7.03
CA GLY A 86 2.14 16.01 -7.13
C GLY A 86 3.47 16.76 -7.27
N HIS A 87 4.61 16.10 -7.04
CA HIS A 87 5.96 16.65 -7.21
C HIS A 87 6.59 16.31 -8.56
N PHE A 88 5.97 15.44 -9.35
CA PHE A 88 6.50 15.01 -10.64
C PHE A 88 5.45 15.33 -11.72
N PRO A 89 5.53 16.50 -12.40
CA PRO A 89 4.61 16.88 -13.46
C PRO A 89 4.48 15.82 -14.55
N ALA A 90 5.55 15.08 -14.85
CA ALA A 90 5.53 13.94 -15.76
C ALA A 90 4.51 12.84 -15.36
N LEU A 91 4.11 12.76 -14.09
CA LEU A 91 3.14 11.79 -13.56
C LEU A 91 1.69 12.30 -13.54
N TYR A 92 1.41 13.57 -13.85
CA TYR A 92 0.04 14.11 -13.85
C TYR A 92 -0.31 15.09 -15.00
N ALA A 93 0.68 15.55 -15.78
CA ALA A 93 0.49 16.59 -16.79
C ALA A 93 0.16 16.05 -18.20
N HIS A 94 0.24 14.74 -18.44
CA HIS A 94 -0.13 14.12 -19.72
C HIS A 94 -1.56 13.54 -19.64
N PRO A 95 -2.34 13.51 -20.74
CA PRO A 95 -3.68 12.92 -20.76
C PRO A 95 -3.74 11.49 -20.20
N GLU A 96 -2.69 10.71 -20.42
CA GLU A 96 -2.55 9.31 -19.96
C GLU A 96 -1.90 9.15 -18.58
N SER A 97 -1.68 10.23 -17.84
CA SER A 97 -1.03 10.18 -16.52
C SER A 97 -1.74 9.29 -15.49
N TRP A 98 -3.04 9.10 -15.63
CA TRP A 98 -3.80 8.15 -14.80
C TRP A 98 -3.30 6.70 -14.99
N LEU A 99 -2.94 6.29 -16.21
CA LEU A 99 -2.38 4.95 -16.48
C LEU A 99 -1.03 4.77 -15.78
N VAL A 100 -0.18 5.79 -15.77
CA VAL A 100 1.12 5.75 -15.09
C VAL A 100 0.93 5.57 -13.58
N VAL A 101 -0.01 6.32 -12.98
CA VAL A 101 -0.34 6.18 -11.54
C VAL A 101 -0.91 4.80 -11.23
N PHE A 102 -1.79 4.25 -12.06
CA PHE A 102 -2.29 2.89 -11.91
C PHE A 102 -1.20 1.83 -12.05
N ALA A 103 -0.29 1.98 -13.02
CA ALA A 103 0.84 1.08 -13.22
C ALA A 103 1.79 1.09 -12.01
N LEU A 104 2.16 2.28 -11.50
CA LEU A 104 3.00 2.43 -10.30
C LEU A 104 2.33 1.82 -9.06
N THR A 105 1.05 2.10 -8.87
CA THR A 105 0.27 1.58 -7.73
C THR A 105 0.14 0.06 -7.79
N GLY A 106 -0.20 -0.47 -8.97
CA GLY A 106 -0.33 -1.92 -9.22
C GLY A 106 1.00 -2.65 -9.02
N THR A 107 2.10 -2.09 -9.55
CA THR A 107 3.46 -2.58 -9.32
C THR A 107 3.78 -2.65 -7.83
N GLY A 108 3.50 -1.58 -7.10
CA GLY A 108 3.71 -1.53 -5.66
C GLY A 108 2.93 -2.62 -4.91
N VAL A 109 1.66 -2.79 -5.23
CA VAL A 109 0.82 -3.85 -4.63
C VAL A 109 1.37 -5.24 -4.96
N ALA A 110 1.76 -5.50 -6.21
CA ALA A 110 2.33 -6.78 -6.63
C ALA A 110 3.65 -7.09 -5.91
N VAL A 111 4.57 -6.12 -5.83
CA VAL A 111 5.82 -6.26 -5.06
C VAL A 111 5.52 -6.58 -3.60
N ARG A 112 4.60 -5.85 -2.96
CA ARG A 112 4.22 -6.12 -1.55
C ARG A 112 3.56 -7.47 -1.39
N HIS A 113 2.73 -7.89 -2.34
CA HIS A 113 2.12 -9.21 -2.34
C HIS A 113 3.19 -10.30 -2.29
N LEU A 114 4.15 -10.26 -3.22
CA LEU A 114 5.25 -11.21 -3.32
C LEU A 114 6.10 -11.24 -2.05
N LEU A 115 6.42 -10.06 -1.51
CA LEU A 115 7.18 -9.96 -0.26
C LEU A 115 6.40 -10.48 0.95
N ASN A 116 5.06 -10.38 0.97
CA ASN A 116 4.23 -10.90 2.04
C ASN A 116 4.14 -12.43 2.01
N ILE A 117 4.11 -13.05 0.82
CA ILE A 117 4.02 -14.51 0.64
C ILE A 117 5.38 -15.20 0.49
N ARG A 118 6.50 -14.47 0.59
CA ARG A 118 7.87 -15.00 0.36
C ARG A 118 8.25 -16.22 1.19
N PHE A 119 7.60 -16.40 2.34
CA PHE A 119 7.86 -17.53 3.24
C PHE A 119 7.04 -18.77 2.91
N THR A 120 6.01 -18.64 2.06
CA THR A 120 5.15 -19.74 1.59
C THR A 120 5.26 -19.99 0.09
N PHE A 121 5.91 -19.09 -0.66
CA PHE A 121 6.06 -19.16 -2.10
C PHE A 121 7.54 -19.18 -2.49
N ALA A 122 8.07 -20.35 -2.85
CA ALA A 122 9.50 -20.55 -3.11
C ALA A 122 10.04 -19.72 -4.30
N ALA A 123 9.24 -19.53 -5.34
CA ALA A 123 9.64 -18.81 -6.55
C ALA A 123 9.49 -17.28 -6.44
N TRP A 124 9.37 -16.72 -5.23
CA TRP A 124 9.13 -15.27 -5.07
C TRP A 124 10.24 -14.40 -5.66
N ARG A 125 11.50 -14.85 -5.66
CA ARG A 125 12.64 -14.08 -6.21
C ARG A 125 12.57 -13.88 -7.72
N PRO A 126 12.50 -14.95 -8.56
CA PRO A 126 12.37 -14.78 -10.00
C PRO A 126 11.07 -14.07 -10.39
N VAL A 127 9.96 -14.31 -9.68
CA VAL A 127 8.69 -13.63 -9.94
C VAL A 127 8.78 -12.14 -9.59
N LEU A 128 9.48 -11.77 -8.51
CA LEU A 128 9.73 -10.38 -8.16
C LEU A 128 10.57 -9.69 -9.23
N ALA A 129 11.65 -10.33 -9.70
CA ALA A 129 12.47 -9.80 -10.78
C ALA A 129 11.63 -9.59 -12.05
N GLY A 130 10.85 -10.60 -12.47
CA GLY A 130 9.96 -10.49 -13.62
C GLY A 130 8.91 -9.40 -13.47
N THR A 131 8.34 -9.23 -12.27
CA THR A 131 7.37 -8.17 -11.98
C THR A 131 8.02 -6.79 -12.14
N LEU A 132 9.22 -6.59 -11.60
CA LEU A 132 9.95 -5.32 -11.73
C LEU A 132 10.32 -5.03 -13.18
N THR A 133 10.84 -6.02 -13.92
CA THR A 133 11.17 -5.88 -15.35
C THR A 133 9.94 -5.51 -16.17
N ALA A 134 8.83 -6.23 -16.01
CA ALA A 134 7.58 -5.93 -16.71
C ALA A 134 7.07 -4.53 -16.38
N SER A 135 7.16 -4.12 -15.10
CA SER A 135 6.75 -2.78 -14.67
C SER A 135 7.57 -1.68 -15.31
N VAL A 136 8.89 -1.86 -15.41
CA VAL A 136 9.78 -0.91 -16.10
C VAL A 136 9.42 -0.82 -17.59
N LEU A 137 9.17 -1.94 -18.26
CA LEU A 137 8.77 -1.95 -19.67
C LEU A 137 7.44 -1.24 -19.91
N VAL A 138 6.45 -1.48 -19.05
CA VAL A 138 5.14 -0.80 -19.09
C VAL A 138 5.32 0.70 -18.89
N LEU A 139 6.07 1.12 -17.87
CA LEU A 139 6.31 2.54 -17.60
C LEU A 139 7.09 3.21 -18.73
N TYR A 140 8.08 2.54 -19.30
CA TYR A 140 8.82 3.04 -20.47
C TYR A 140 7.88 3.26 -21.67
N GLY A 141 6.98 2.31 -21.94
CA GLY A 141 6.00 2.44 -23.02
C GLY A 141 4.96 3.54 -22.79
N LEU A 142 4.57 3.79 -21.53
CA LEU A 142 3.61 4.85 -21.18
C LEU A 142 4.19 6.26 -21.14
N LEU A 143 5.51 6.39 -21.00
CA LEU A 143 6.20 7.69 -20.86
C LEU A 143 6.92 8.15 -22.13
N ARG A 144 6.87 7.36 -23.20
CA ARG A 144 7.43 7.68 -24.51
C ARG A 144 6.37 8.23 -25.44
#